data_AF-A0A182T3V3-F1
#
_entry.id   AF-A0A182T3V3-F1
#
_cell.length_a   1.000
_cell.length_b   1.000
_cell.length_c   1.000
_cell.angle_alpha   90.00
_cell.angle_beta   90.00
_cell.angle_gamma   90.00
#
_symmetry.space_group_name_H-M   'P 1'
#
loop_
_entity.id
_entity.type
_entity.pdbx_description
1 polymer ?
#
loop_
_entity_poly.entity_id
_entity_poly.type
_entity_poly.pdbx_seq_one_letter_code
_entity_poly.pdbx_strand_id
1 'polypeptide(L)'
;MRLLAFALCVQSLLQVGSTITSEWSLVALMLPLVLAKPDFGISLPITSSGKVSLAAQLAKTVLEAVDDNTPYTVKANFKGMQDLANVMSSVAKVTVTLGTELVPLVTTLVSDVSGDVNAAFTPVLSKIAEVKSAIGTQLTLATTEIKTILKTHYSSEGLDYIPNQLNDGFARIVLGLDDLNTKLGAFKKAIEDAIAAAGSVESLTDVFVKKYVKPAFLYNVVFAINQLKAFLPVVKYTIDSTLENINLGDKYLLL
;
A
#
# COMPACT_ATOMS: atom_id res chain seq x y z
N MET A 1 24.79 14.54 -13.25
CA MET A 1 25.20 15.46 -12.18
C MET A 1 24.02 16.31 -11.70
N ARG A 2 23.14 15.73 -10.88
CA ARG A 2 22.05 16.44 -10.18
C ARG A 2 21.79 15.76 -8.82
N LEU A 3 22.83 15.69 -7.99
CA LEU A 3 22.80 15.08 -6.66
C LEU A 3 23.40 15.99 -5.57
N LEU A 4 23.53 17.29 -5.82
CA LEU A 4 24.23 18.22 -4.93
C LEU A 4 23.43 19.46 -4.49
N ALA A 5 22.12 19.51 -4.79
CA ALA A 5 21.28 20.67 -4.44
C ALA A 5 20.38 20.47 -3.20
N PHE A 6 20.37 19.30 -2.57
CA PHE A 6 19.54 19.04 -1.38
C PHE A 6 20.30 19.02 -0.04
N ALA A 7 21.63 19.19 -0.06
CA ALA A 7 22.47 19.11 1.14
C ALA A 7 22.83 20.49 1.76
N LEU A 8 22.38 21.60 1.17
CA LEU A 8 22.78 22.96 1.60
C LEU A 8 21.66 23.77 2.28
N CYS A 9 20.47 23.22 2.48
CA CYS A 9 19.37 23.91 3.18
C CYS A 9 19.21 23.50 4.66
N VAL A 10 20.08 22.63 5.19
CA VAL A 10 19.99 22.10 6.57
C VAL A 10 21.10 22.65 7.49
N GLN A 11 22.04 23.43 6.97
CA GLN A 11 23.19 23.95 7.76
C GLN A 11 23.13 25.45 8.09
N SER A 12 22.07 26.18 7.73
CA SER A 12 21.97 27.62 7.99
C SER A 12 21.20 28.01 9.27
N LEU A 13 20.90 27.06 10.17
CA LEU A 13 20.19 27.33 11.43
C LEU A 13 21.00 27.09 12.71
N LEU A 14 22.31 26.84 12.59
CA LEU A 14 23.20 26.64 13.74
C LEU A 14 24.32 27.69 13.74
N GLN A 15 24.01 28.95 14.04
CA GLN A 15 24.94 29.92 14.68
C GLN A 15 24.34 31.34 14.73
N VAL A 16 23.53 31.63 15.76
CA VAL A 16 23.42 32.95 16.42
C VAL A 16 23.02 32.60 17.86
N GLY A 17 23.89 32.72 18.86
CA GLY A 17 24.25 33.99 19.47
C GLY A 17 23.49 34.13 20.79
N SER A 18 24.20 33.85 21.88
CA SER A 18 23.80 33.88 23.29
C SER A 18 23.18 35.20 23.77
N THR A 19 22.03 35.12 24.47
CA THR A 19 21.70 36.00 25.61
C THR A 19 20.67 35.34 26.53
N ILE A 20 20.89 35.54 27.83
CA ILE A 20 20.28 34.86 28.98
C ILE A 20 18.93 35.49 29.34
N THR A 21 18.07 34.65 29.92
CA THR A 21 17.02 34.91 30.93
C THR A 21 15.59 34.69 30.48
N SER A 22 14.89 33.97 31.36
CA SER A 22 13.46 33.73 31.44
C SER A 22 12.89 32.54 30.64
N GLU A 23 12.14 31.75 31.40
CA GLU A 23 11.11 30.81 30.99
C GLU A 23 11.52 29.35 30.74
N TRP A 24 11.13 28.54 31.74
CA TRP A 24 11.04 27.09 31.79
C TRP A 24 10.12 26.46 30.71
N SER A 25 10.22 26.89 29.44
CA SER A 25 9.26 26.50 28.39
C SER A 25 9.85 25.81 27.16
N LEU A 26 11.12 25.39 27.16
CA LEU A 26 11.77 24.80 25.97
C LEU A 26 12.26 23.35 26.12
N VAL A 27 11.76 22.60 27.11
CA VAL A 27 11.90 21.12 27.13
C VAL A 27 10.73 20.44 26.39
N ALA A 28 9.77 21.20 25.85
CA ALA A 28 8.56 20.65 25.21
C ALA A 28 8.67 20.41 23.69
N LEU A 29 9.78 20.73 23.03
CA LEU A 29 9.91 20.52 21.59
C LEU A 29 10.89 19.37 21.27
N MET A 30 10.31 18.31 20.70
CA MET A 30 10.94 17.12 20.11
C MET A 30 11.08 15.88 20.99
N LEU A 31 9.97 15.46 21.60
CA LEU A 31 9.59 14.04 21.61
C LEU A 31 8.06 13.93 21.51
N PRO A 32 7.47 13.65 20.34
CA PRO A 32 6.22 12.92 20.28
C PRO A 32 6.55 11.48 19.88
N LEU A 33 7.27 10.75 20.74
CA LEU A 33 7.23 9.27 20.71
C LEU A 33 6.42 8.69 21.88
N VAL A 34 5.69 9.55 22.59
CA VAL A 34 4.72 9.21 23.66
C VAL A 34 3.62 10.26 23.52
N LEU A 35 2.49 10.05 22.84
CA LEU A 35 1.47 9.04 23.05
C LEU A 35 0.96 8.49 21.71
N ALA A 36 1.26 7.23 21.41
CA ALA A 36 0.34 6.47 20.59
C ALA A 36 -0.93 6.26 21.45
N LYS A 37 -2.00 7.01 21.18
CA LYS A 37 -3.36 6.50 21.40
C LYS A 37 -4.17 6.37 20.10
N PRO A 38 -3.75 5.45 19.20
CA PRO A 38 -4.58 4.93 18.14
C PRO A 38 -4.88 3.45 18.45
N ASP A 39 -6.14 3.09 18.74
CA ASP A 39 -6.47 1.81 19.37
C ASP A 39 -7.62 1.04 18.71
N PHE A 40 -7.69 1.03 17.37
CA PHE A 40 -8.46 0.03 16.62
C PHE A 40 -9.94 -0.10 17.08
N GLY A 41 -10.56 1.00 17.46
CA GLY A 41 -11.94 1.05 17.93
C GLY A 41 -12.14 0.90 19.43
N ILE A 42 -11.08 0.84 20.25
CA ILE A 42 -11.17 0.93 21.72
C ILE A 42 -10.44 2.17 22.24
N SER A 43 -10.69 2.57 23.49
CA SER A 43 -10.06 3.76 24.10
C SER A 43 -8.81 3.44 24.93
N LEU A 44 -8.34 2.19 24.88
CA LEU A 44 -7.21 1.66 25.66
C LEU A 44 -6.00 1.36 24.77
N PRO A 45 -4.79 1.75 25.20
CA PRO A 45 -3.57 1.64 24.41
C PRO A 45 -3.23 0.19 24.06
N ILE A 46 -3.11 -0.10 22.78
CA ILE A 46 -2.59 -1.33 22.22
C ILE A 46 -1.12 -1.12 21.89
N THR A 47 -0.26 -1.86 22.56
CA THR A 47 1.20 -1.74 22.40
C THR A 47 1.61 -2.00 20.94
N SER A 48 2.47 -1.12 20.40
CA SER A 48 3.00 -1.20 19.02
C SER A 48 1.99 -0.94 17.89
N SER A 49 0.82 -0.35 18.16
CA SER A 49 -0.16 0.04 17.13
C SER A 49 0.45 0.89 16.01
N GLY A 50 1.33 1.83 16.36
CA GLY A 50 2.04 2.68 15.38
C GLY A 50 2.91 1.93 14.34
N LYS A 51 3.32 0.67 14.62
CA LYS A 51 4.06 -0.15 13.64
C LYS A 51 3.19 -0.53 12.44
N VAL A 52 1.88 -0.65 12.63
CA VAL A 52 0.93 -0.97 11.55
C VAL A 52 0.84 0.21 10.58
N SER A 53 0.63 1.43 11.09
CA SER A 53 0.63 2.64 10.26
C SER A 53 1.95 2.84 9.54
N LEU A 54 3.08 2.65 10.23
CA LEU A 54 4.40 2.77 9.59
C LEU A 54 4.56 1.76 8.44
N ALA A 55 4.19 0.50 8.65
CA ALA A 55 4.26 -0.52 7.61
C ALA A 55 3.37 -0.18 6.40
N ALA A 56 2.15 0.33 6.65
CA ALA A 56 1.23 0.75 5.60
C ALA A 56 1.79 1.93 4.79
N GLN A 57 2.38 2.93 5.47
CA GLN A 57 3.00 4.07 4.80
C GLN A 57 4.23 3.68 3.97
N LEU A 58 5.05 2.74 4.45
CA LEU A 58 6.17 2.21 3.66
C LEU A 58 5.67 1.41 2.44
N ALA A 59 4.54 0.73 2.54
CA ALA A 59 3.93 0.05 1.40
C ALA A 59 3.38 1.05 0.37
N LYS A 60 2.84 2.19 0.83
CA LYS A 60 2.34 3.28 -0.03
C LYS A 60 3.36 3.73 -1.06
N THR A 61 4.60 3.97 -0.64
CA THR A 61 5.67 4.39 -1.56
C THR A 61 5.93 3.39 -2.68
N VAL A 62 5.84 2.09 -2.39
CA VAL A 62 6.03 1.04 -3.40
C VAL A 62 4.83 0.95 -4.33
N LEU A 63 3.61 1.15 -3.82
CA LEU A 63 2.36 1.16 -4.60
C LEU A 63 2.32 2.33 -5.58
N GLU A 64 2.72 3.52 -5.13
CA GLU A 64 2.72 4.73 -5.96
C GLU A 64 3.77 4.65 -7.07
N ALA A 65 4.92 4.03 -6.81
CA ALA A 65 5.99 3.86 -7.81
C ALA A 65 5.64 2.92 -8.98
N VAL A 66 4.51 2.20 -8.92
CA VAL A 66 4.06 1.32 -10.02
C VAL A 66 3.69 2.13 -11.26
N ASP A 67 3.27 3.39 -11.09
CA ASP A 67 2.81 4.24 -12.20
C ASP A 67 3.89 5.18 -12.78
N ASP A 68 5.10 5.21 -12.19
CA ASP A 68 6.16 6.17 -12.52
C ASP A 68 6.52 6.26 -14.02
N ASN A 69 6.37 5.16 -14.76
CA ASN A 69 6.78 5.06 -16.17
C ASN A 69 5.63 4.89 -17.16
N THR A 70 4.37 4.93 -16.71
CA THR A 70 3.23 4.57 -17.57
C THR A 70 2.74 5.65 -18.52
N PRO A 71 2.97 6.96 -18.29
CA PRO A 71 2.70 7.97 -19.30
C PRO A 71 3.64 7.80 -20.50
N TYR A 72 3.18 7.06 -21.51
CA TYR A 72 3.96 6.75 -22.71
C TYR A 72 3.21 7.10 -24.00
N THR A 73 3.90 7.75 -24.92
CA THR A 73 3.39 8.10 -26.24
C THR A 73 4.32 7.58 -27.32
N VAL A 74 3.80 6.68 -28.15
CA VAL A 74 4.50 6.10 -29.32
C VAL A 74 4.67 7.18 -30.38
N LYS A 75 5.89 7.39 -30.86
CA LYS A 75 6.22 8.43 -31.85
C LYS A 75 6.10 7.95 -33.29
N ALA A 76 6.34 6.67 -33.56
CA ALA A 76 6.23 6.03 -34.87
C ALA A 76 4.76 5.90 -35.34
N ASN A 77 3.78 6.35 -34.55
CA ASN A 77 2.34 6.24 -34.82
C ASN A 77 1.86 4.79 -35.06
N PHE A 78 2.59 3.80 -34.55
CA PHE A 78 2.16 2.40 -34.62
C PHE A 78 1.08 2.12 -33.57
N LYS A 79 -0.17 2.03 -34.02
CA LYS A 79 -1.35 1.94 -33.15
C LYS A 79 -1.28 0.80 -32.12
N GLY A 80 -0.85 -0.39 -32.52
CA GLY A 80 -0.79 -1.56 -31.61
C GLY A 80 0.14 -1.34 -30.41
N MET A 81 1.24 -0.61 -30.59
CA MET A 81 2.17 -0.26 -29.50
C MET A 81 1.52 0.75 -28.54
N GLN A 82 0.76 1.72 -29.06
CA GLN A 82 0.09 2.72 -28.22
C GLN A 82 -1.04 2.08 -27.43
N ASP A 83 -1.82 1.21 -28.07
CA ASP A 83 -2.89 0.47 -27.40
C ASP A 83 -2.30 -0.41 -26.27
N LEU A 84 -1.19 -1.12 -26.51
CA LEU A 84 -0.53 -1.91 -25.48
C LEU A 84 0.01 -1.06 -24.32
N ALA A 85 0.59 0.11 -24.60
CA ALA A 85 1.03 1.05 -23.56
C ALA A 85 -0.16 1.55 -22.71
N ASN A 86 -1.30 1.82 -23.33
CA ASN A 86 -2.52 2.24 -22.63
C ASN A 86 -3.06 1.13 -21.71
N VAL A 87 -2.96 -0.14 -22.12
CA VAL A 87 -3.30 -1.28 -21.25
C VAL A 87 -2.37 -1.32 -20.05
N MET A 88 -1.04 -1.17 -20.23
CA MET A 88 -0.09 -1.16 -19.13
C MET A 88 -0.36 -0.03 -18.12
N SER A 89 -0.70 1.18 -18.60
CA SER A 89 -1.14 2.28 -17.73
C SER A 89 -2.42 1.96 -16.97
N SER A 90 -3.38 1.31 -17.61
CA SER A 90 -4.62 0.89 -16.94
C SER A 90 -4.37 -0.14 -15.84
N VAL A 91 -3.47 -1.11 -16.10
CA VAL A 91 -3.05 -2.10 -15.10
C VAL A 91 -2.32 -1.46 -13.92
N ALA A 92 -1.45 -0.47 -14.18
CA ALA A 92 -0.75 0.26 -13.13
C ALA A 92 -1.72 1.02 -12.20
N LYS A 93 -2.72 1.70 -12.77
CA LYS A 93 -3.75 2.43 -12.01
C LYS A 93 -4.45 1.56 -10.98
N VAL A 94 -4.78 0.31 -11.34
CA VAL A 94 -5.37 -0.65 -10.38
C VAL A 94 -4.46 -0.84 -9.17
N THR A 95 -3.16 -0.95 -9.41
CA THR A 95 -2.17 -1.13 -8.33
C THR A 95 -2.00 0.15 -7.50
N VAL A 96 -2.03 1.33 -8.12
CA VAL A 96 -1.99 2.62 -7.40
C VAL A 96 -3.21 2.80 -6.52
N THR A 97 -4.40 2.37 -6.95
CA THR A 97 -5.64 2.41 -6.15
C THR A 97 -5.49 1.70 -4.81
N LEU A 98 -4.72 0.60 -4.73
CA LEU A 98 -4.39 -0.04 -3.45
C LEU A 98 -3.66 0.95 -2.52
N GLY A 99 -2.70 1.70 -3.03
CA GLY A 99 -1.92 2.66 -2.24
C GLY A 99 -2.73 3.87 -1.81
N THR A 100 -3.54 4.41 -2.71
CA THR A 100 -4.27 5.66 -2.47
C THR A 100 -5.54 5.47 -1.64
N GLU A 101 -6.16 4.27 -1.65
CA GLU A 101 -7.39 4.01 -0.90
C GLU A 101 -7.21 3.12 0.33
N LEU A 102 -6.42 2.04 0.24
CA LEU A 102 -6.30 1.10 1.36
C LEU A 102 -5.41 1.64 2.48
N VAL A 103 -4.32 2.33 2.15
CA VAL A 103 -3.38 2.87 3.16
C VAL A 103 -4.06 3.88 4.09
N PRO A 104 -4.82 4.88 3.59
CA PRO A 104 -5.56 5.79 4.47
C PRO A 104 -6.50 5.05 5.42
N LEU A 105 -7.23 4.03 4.95
CA LEU A 105 -8.13 3.25 5.79
C LEU A 105 -7.40 2.48 6.89
N VAL A 106 -6.22 1.90 6.58
CA VAL A 106 -5.39 1.26 7.61
C VAL A 106 -4.92 2.29 8.64
N THR A 107 -4.48 3.48 8.21
CA THR A 107 -4.06 4.53 9.15
C THR A 107 -5.21 5.04 10.01
N THR A 108 -6.40 5.20 9.43
CA THR A 108 -7.63 5.60 10.14
C THR A 108 -8.03 4.55 11.16
N LEU A 109 -8.03 3.26 10.76
CA LEU A 109 -8.30 2.14 11.66
C LEU A 109 -7.35 2.16 12.85
N VAL A 110 -6.05 2.34 12.62
CA VAL A 110 -5.08 2.43 13.70
C VAL A 110 -5.52 3.54 14.64
N SER A 111 -5.81 4.75 14.15
CA SER A 111 -6.24 5.91 14.96
C SER A 111 -7.63 5.88 15.57
N ASP A 112 -8.44 4.86 15.29
CA ASP A 112 -9.83 4.83 15.74
C ASP A 112 -9.93 4.54 17.25
N VAL A 113 -10.72 5.36 17.95
CA VAL A 113 -11.00 5.26 19.38
C VAL A 113 -12.50 5.37 19.68
N SER A 114 -13.34 5.08 18.68
CA SER A 114 -14.79 5.30 18.71
C SER A 114 -15.54 4.49 19.77
N GLY A 115 -14.94 3.38 20.25
CA GLY A 115 -15.63 2.39 21.08
C GLY A 115 -16.39 1.35 20.24
N ASP A 116 -16.40 1.48 18.91
CA ASP A 116 -17.03 0.52 17.99
C ASP A 116 -15.98 -0.20 17.13
N VAL A 117 -15.55 -1.35 17.63
CA VAL A 117 -14.59 -2.23 16.95
C VAL A 117 -15.11 -2.73 15.60
N ASN A 118 -16.43 -2.93 15.46
CA ASN A 118 -17.00 -3.37 14.20
C ASN A 118 -16.93 -2.26 13.15
N ALA A 119 -17.38 -1.06 13.52
CA ALA A 119 -17.34 0.11 12.64
C ALA A 119 -15.90 0.48 12.27
N ALA A 120 -14.94 0.36 13.19
CA ALA A 120 -13.53 0.66 12.93
C ALA A 120 -12.90 -0.26 11.87
N PHE A 121 -13.13 -1.58 11.96
CA PHE A 121 -12.52 -2.55 11.04
C PHE A 121 -13.26 -2.73 9.71
N THR A 122 -14.57 -2.49 9.67
CA THR A 122 -15.39 -2.73 8.47
C THR A 122 -14.84 -2.03 7.22
N PRO A 123 -14.46 -0.74 7.24
CA PRO A 123 -13.95 -0.05 6.06
C PRO A 123 -12.73 -0.72 5.42
N VAL A 124 -11.74 -1.13 6.23
CA VAL A 124 -10.52 -1.75 5.69
C VAL A 124 -10.79 -3.15 5.13
N LEU A 125 -11.62 -3.95 5.81
CA LEU A 125 -11.96 -5.31 5.37
C LEU A 125 -12.78 -5.28 4.09
N SER A 126 -13.77 -4.38 4.01
CA SER A 126 -14.57 -4.16 2.79
C SER A 126 -13.70 -3.68 1.64
N LYS A 127 -12.78 -2.73 1.88
CA LYS A 127 -11.87 -2.25 0.83
C LYS A 127 -10.96 -3.35 0.30
N ILE A 128 -10.46 -4.25 1.15
CA ILE A 128 -9.69 -5.41 0.70
C ILE A 128 -10.52 -6.26 -0.27
N ALA A 129 -11.78 -6.55 0.06
CA ALA A 129 -12.67 -7.33 -0.80
C ALA A 129 -12.95 -6.61 -2.14
N GLU A 130 -13.23 -5.30 -2.10
CA GLU A 130 -13.44 -4.47 -3.29
C GLU A 130 -12.22 -4.47 -4.22
N VAL A 131 -11.02 -4.26 -3.65
CA VAL A 131 -9.75 -4.29 -4.38
C VAL A 131 -9.53 -5.63 -5.07
N LYS A 132 -9.77 -6.75 -4.37
CA LYS A 132 -9.63 -8.09 -4.97
C LYS A 132 -10.56 -8.28 -6.16
N SER A 133 -11.81 -7.83 -6.03
CA SER A 133 -12.79 -7.87 -7.12
C SER A 133 -12.36 -7.01 -8.31
N ALA A 134 -11.86 -5.80 -8.04
CA ALA A 134 -11.32 -4.90 -9.05
C ALA A 134 -10.13 -5.54 -9.79
N ILE A 135 -9.17 -6.14 -9.07
CA ILE A 135 -8.05 -6.87 -9.67
C ILE A 135 -8.55 -7.96 -10.61
N GLY A 136 -9.48 -8.82 -10.15
CA GLY A 136 -10.00 -9.91 -10.98
C GLY A 136 -10.67 -9.43 -12.28
N THR A 137 -11.46 -8.36 -12.17
CA THR A 137 -12.13 -7.75 -13.33
C THR A 137 -11.13 -7.14 -14.31
N GLN A 138 -10.24 -6.28 -13.81
CA GLN A 138 -9.31 -5.51 -14.64
C GLN A 138 -8.25 -6.39 -15.28
N LEU A 139 -7.78 -7.41 -14.58
CA LEU A 139 -6.82 -8.37 -15.13
C LEU A 139 -7.42 -9.20 -16.27
N THR A 140 -8.70 -9.56 -16.17
CA THR A 140 -9.43 -10.25 -17.24
C THR A 140 -9.57 -9.37 -18.48
N LEU A 141 -9.92 -8.09 -18.28
CA LEU A 141 -10.02 -7.10 -19.36
C LEU A 141 -8.66 -6.88 -20.03
N ALA A 142 -7.63 -6.58 -19.25
CA ALA A 142 -6.27 -6.37 -19.75
C ALA A 142 -5.75 -7.59 -20.52
N THR A 143 -5.96 -8.80 -20.00
CA THR A 143 -5.58 -10.06 -20.67
C THR A 143 -6.26 -10.19 -22.03
N THR A 144 -7.57 -9.92 -22.09
CA THR A 144 -8.36 -10.01 -23.33
C THR A 144 -7.88 -8.99 -24.36
N GLU A 145 -7.63 -7.77 -23.92
CA GLU A 145 -7.17 -6.68 -24.77
C GLU A 145 -5.75 -6.94 -25.32
N ILE A 146 -4.81 -7.36 -24.47
CA ILE A 146 -3.45 -7.73 -24.88
C ILE A 146 -3.50 -8.84 -25.94
N LYS A 147 -4.28 -9.90 -25.71
CA LYS A 147 -4.41 -10.99 -26.69
C LYS A 147 -5.01 -10.50 -28.01
N THR A 148 -5.95 -9.57 -27.96
CA THR A 148 -6.57 -9.00 -29.16
C THR A 148 -5.58 -8.15 -29.95
N ILE A 149 -4.84 -7.26 -29.28
CA ILE A 149 -3.78 -6.44 -29.89
C ILE A 149 -2.74 -7.35 -30.54
N LEU A 150 -2.23 -8.35 -29.80
CA LEU A 150 -1.18 -9.21 -30.29
C LEU A 150 -1.66 -10.06 -31.49
N LYS A 151 -2.86 -10.64 -31.45
CA LYS A 151 -3.42 -11.41 -32.59
C LYS A 151 -3.69 -10.55 -33.82
N THR A 152 -4.04 -9.28 -33.64
CA THR A 152 -4.31 -8.36 -34.75
C THR A 152 -3.03 -8.01 -35.50
N HIS A 153 -1.89 -7.95 -34.81
CA HIS A 153 -0.63 -7.48 -35.37
C HIS A 153 0.43 -8.58 -35.57
N TYR A 154 0.28 -9.75 -34.96
CA TYR A 154 1.23 -10.85 -35.01
C TYR A 154 0.53 -12.19 -35.23
N SER A 155 1.09 -13.02 -36.13
CA SER A 155 0.61 -14.38 -36.41
C SER A 155 1.34 -15.47 -35.62
N SER A 156 2.00 -15.11 -34.52
CA SER A 156 2.89 -16.00 -33.76
C SER A 156 2.15 -16.74 -32.64
N GLU A 157 2.60 -17.94 -32.30
CA GLU A 157 2.16 -18.69 -31.12
C GLU A 157 2.91 -18.22 -29.86
N GLY A 158 2.34 -18.44 -28.67
CA GLY A 158 2.99 -18.07 -27.39
C GLY A 158 2.83 -16.61 -26.94
N LEU A 159 1.82 -15.89 -27.44
CA LEU A 159 1.53 -14.49 -27.10
C LEU A 159 0.95 -14.27 -25.69
N ASP A 160 1.01 -15.29 -24.84
CA ASP A 160 0.48 -15.27 -23.47
C ASP A 160 1.50 -14.81 -22.42
N TYR A 161 2.73 -14.45 -22.82
CA TYR A 161 3.78 -14.05 -21.87
C TYR A 161 3.38 -12.87 -20.96
N ILE A 162 2.93 -11.75 -21.53
CA ILE A 162 2.52 -10.57 -20.73
C ILE A 162 1.31 -10.93 -19.85
N PRO A 163 0.22 -11.52 -20.37
CA PRO A 163 -0.89 -11.98 -19.52
C PRO A 163 -0.47 -12.94 -18.40
N ASN A 164 0.43 -13.88 -18.67
CA ASN A 164 0.88 -14.85 -17.66
C ASN A 164 1.67 -14.17 -16.54
N GLN A 165 2.54 -13.21 -16.87
CA GLN A 165 3.29 -12.45 -15.86
C GLN A 165 2.39 -11.55 -15.02
N LEU A 166 1.43 -10.88 -15.65
CA LEU A 166 0.42 -10.12 -14.92
C LEU A 166 -0.41 -11.02 -14.00
N ASN A 167 -0.87 -12.17 -14.50
CA ASN A 167 -1.60 -13.14 -13.70
C ASN A 167 -0.80 -13.61 -12.48
N ASP A 168 0.46 -13.97 -12.68
CA ASP A 168 1.34 -14.43 -11.59
C ASP A 168 1.64 -13.31 -10.57
N GLY A 169 1.86 -12.08 -11.03
CA GLY A 169 2.05 -10.91 -10.18
C GLY A 169 0.81 -10.60 -9.33
N PHE A 170 -0.36 -10.48 -9.96
CA PHE A 170 -1.61 -10.18 -9.26
C PHE A 170 -2.11 -11.33 -8.40
N ALA A 171 -1.88 -12.58 -8.77
CA ALA A 171 -2.20 -13.73 -7.91
C ALA A 171 -1.49 -13.61 -6.55
N ARG A 172 -0.21 -13.20 -6.53
CA ARG A 172 0.51 -12.97 -5.27
C ARG A 172 -0.04 -11.79 -4.48
N ILE A 173 -0.43 -10.70 -5.15
CA ILE A 173 -1.10 -9.56 -4.49
C ILE A 173 -2.41 -10.01 -3.83
N VAL A 174 -3.24 -10.77 -4.55
CA VAL A 174 -4.50 -11.32 -4.02
C VAL A 174 -4.25 -12.21 -2.81
N LEU A 175 -3.24 -13.08 -2.85
CA LEU A 175 -2.83 -13.90 -1.69
C LEU A 175 -2.38 -13.05 -0.50
N GLY A 176 -1.61 -11.99 -0.74
CA GLY A 176 -1.18 -11.05 0.31
C GLY A 176 -2.35 -10.29 0.93
N LEU A 177 -3.34 -9.89 0.12
CA LEU A 177 -4.57 -9.27 0.59
C LEU A 177 -5.42 -10.24 1.42
N ASP A 178 -5.49 -11.51 1.04
CA ASP A 178 -6.18 -12.56 1.82
C ASP A 178 -5.51 -12.82 3.16
N ASP A 179 -4.18 -12.88 3.21
CA ASP A 179 -3.45 -13.01 4.48
C ASP A 179 -3.69 -11.78 5.36
N LEU A 180 -3.61 -10.57 4.81
CA LEU A 180 -3.90 -9.33 5.54
C LEU A 180 -5.32 -9.32 6.12
N ASN A 181 -6.32 -9.66 5.31
CA ASN A 181 -7.72 -9.77 5.76
C ASN A 181 -7.86 -10.76 6.91
N THR A 182 -7.21 -11.92 6.79
CA THR A 182 -7.21 -12.97 7.82
C THR A 182 -6.56 -12.48 9.11
N LYS A 183 -5.40 -11.80 9.03
CA LYS A 183 -4.70 -11.30 10.23
C LYS A 183 -5.47 -10.16 10.91
N LEU A 184 -6.07 -9.25 10.14
CA LEU A 184 -6.94 -8.20 10.67
C LEU A 184 -8.19 -8.80 11.33
N GLY A 185 -8.80 -9.81 10.71
CA GLY A 185 -9.96 -10.51 11.29
C GLY A 185 -9.62 -11.22 12.60
N ALA A 186 -8.48 -11.91 12.68
CA ALA A 186 -8.02 -12.54 13.91
C ALA A 186 -7.71 -11.51 15.01
N PHE A 187 -7.12 -10.38 14.65
CA PHE A 187 -6.84 -9.29 15.58
C PHE A 187 -8.12 -8.64 16.10
N LYS A 188 -9.08 -8.32 15.22
CA LYS A 188 -10.42 -7.86 15.57
C LYS A 188 -11.09 -8.81 16.55
N LYS A 189 -11.07 -10.11 16.26
CA LYS A 189 -11.66 -11.14 17.12
C LYS A 189 -11.05 -11.16 18.52
N ALA A 190 -9.73 -10.96 18.64
CA ALA A 190 -9.06 -10.89 19.94
C ALA A 190 -9.51 -9.67 20.77
N ILE A 191 -9.80 -8.54 20.13
CA ILE A 191 -10.37 -7.36 20.81
C ILE A 191 -11.81 -7.66 21.25
N GLU A 192 -12.61 -8.27 20.40
CA GLU A 192 -13.98 -8.68 20.74
C GLU A 192 -14.03 -9.67 21.91
N ASP A 193 -13.09 -10.62 21.97
CA ASP A 193 -12.97 -11.54 23.11
C ASP A 193 -12.60 -10.81 24.40
N ALA A 194 -11.76 -9.77 24.33
CA ALA A 194 -11.44 -8.93 25.47
C ALA A 194 -12.69 -8.19 25.98
N ILE A 195 -13.49 -7.64 25.07
CA ILE A 195 -14.75 -6.94 25.37
C ILE A 195 -15.77 -7.91 25.97
N ALA A 196 -15.94 -9.09 25.37
CA ALA A 196 -16.85 -10.12 25.88
C ALA A 196 -16.45 -10.58 27.28
N ALA A 197 -15.16 -10.72 27.57
CA ALA A 197 -14.66 -11.08 28.90
C ALA A 197 -14.86 -9.95 29.94
N ALA A 198 -14.86 -8.69 29.50
CA ALA A 198 -15.16 -7.53 30.34
C ALA A 198 -16.68 -7.29 30.51
N GLY A 199 -17.52 -7.89 29.67
CA GLY A 199 -18.97 -7.74 29.63
C GLY A 199 -19.45 -6.56 28.76
N SER A 200 -18.65 -5.51 28.62
CA SER A 200 -18.89 -4.39 27.70
C SER A 200 -17.60 -3.64 27.36
N VAL A 201 -17.64 -2.76 26.36
CA VAL A 201 -16.47 -1.95 25.97
C VAL A 201 -16.13 -0.89 27.02
N GLU A 202 -17.13 -0.38 27.74
CA GLU A 202 -16.96 0.58 28.84
C GLU A 202 -16.33 -0.06 30.09
N SER A 203 -16.55 -1.36 30.27
CA SER A 203 -15.99 -2.14 31.37
C SER A 203 -14.59 -2.69 31.05
N LEU A 204 -14.09 -2.44 29.84
CA LEU A 204 -12.80 -2.93 29.38
C LEU A 204 -11.66 -2.28 30.18
N THR A 205 -10.68 -3.09 30.59
CA THR A 205 -9.49 -2.63 31.28
C THR A 205 -8.23 -3.14 30.59
N ASP A 206 -7.09 -2.51 30.89
CA ASP A 206 -5.78 -2.91 30.37
C ASP A 206 -5.43 -4.38 30.66
N VAL A 207 -5.94 -4.94 31.77
CA VAL A 207 -5.78 -6.36 32.12
C VAL A 207 -6.46 -7.27 31.10
N PHE A 208 -7.69 -6.93 30.68
CA PHE A 208 -8.40 -7.68 29.64
C PHE A 208 -7.71 -7.53 28.29
N VAL A 209 -7.32 -6.32 27.90
CA VAL A 209 -6.61 -6.08 26.64
C VAL A 209 -5.30 -6.89 26.59
N LYS A 210 -4.44 -6.82 27.61
CA LYS A 210 -3.19 -7.60 27.66
C LYS A 210 -3.41 -9.11 27.71
N LYS A 211 -4.52 -9.56 28.29
CA LYS A 211 -4.86 -10.99 28.37
C LYS A 211 -5.24 -11.56 27.01
N TYR A 212 -6.01 -10.85 26.20
CA TYR A 212 -6.54 -11.36 24.92
C TYR A 212 -5.80 -10.82 23.69
N VAL A 213 -5.47 -9.53 23.69
CA VAL A 213 -4.81 -8.83 22.59
C VAL A 213 -3.29 -8.98 22.70
N LYS A 214 -2.79 -10.15 22.30
CA LYS A 214 -1.35 -10.44 22.33
C LYS A 214 -0.60 -9.62 21.26
N PRO A 215 0.63 -9.16 21.55
CA PRO A 215 1.47 -8.46 20.56
C PRO A 215 1.65 -9.23 19.24
N ALA A 216 1.58 -10.56 19.28
CA ALA A 216 1.65 -11.43 18.11
C ALA A 216 0.62 -11.08 17.03
N PHE A 217 -0.60 -10.65 17.40
CA PHE A 217 -1.62 -10.26 16.42
C PHE A 217 -1.19 -9.03 15.60
N LEU A 218 -0.64 -8.01 16.26
CA LEU A 218 -0.11 -6.82 15.56
C LEU A 218 1.09 -7.17 14.70
N TYR A 219 2.01 -8.01 15.21
CA TYR A 219 3.15 -8.45 14.42
C TYR A 219 2.72 -9.21 13.17
N ASN A 220 1.69 -10.04 13.26
CA ASN A 220 1.13 -10.74 12.10
C ASN A 220 0.54 -9.76 11.08
N VAL A 221 -0.17 -8.71 11.52
CA VAL A 221 -0.69 -7.67 10.61
C VAL A 221 0.45 -6.92 9.94
N VAL A 222 1.46 -6.47 10.70
CA VAL A 222 2.66 -5.79 10.15
C VAL A 222 3.40 -6.68 9.15
N PHE A 223 3.52 -7.97 9.46
CA PHE A 223 4.14 -8.94 8.57
C PHE A 223 3.35 -9.10 7.27
N ALA A 224 2.02 -9.26 7.35
CA ALA A 224 1.15 -9.36 6.18
C ALA A 224 1.26 -8.13 5.26
N ILE A 225 1.27 -6.91 5.84
CA ILE A 225 1.48 -5.67 5.08
C ILE A 225 2.84 -5.69 4.36
N ASN A 226 3.91 -6.10 5.04
CA ASN A 226 5.24 -6.15 4.43
C ASN A 226 5.37 -7.25 3.37
N GLN A 227 4.69 -8.38 3.52
CA GLN A 227 4.62 -9.41 2.47
C GLN A 227 3.88 -8.88 1.25
N LEU A 228 2.73 -8.23 1.43
CA LEU A 228 1.99 -7.61 0.33
C LEU A 228 2.87 -6.61 -0.43
N LYS A 229 3.60 -5.76 0.29
CA LYS A 229 4.59 -4.83 -0.28
C LYS A 229 5.64 -5.56 -1.13
N ALA A 230 6.11 -6.72 -0.69
CA ALA A 230 7.14 -7.50 -1.39
C ALA A 230 6.64 -8.15 -2.70
N PHE A 231 5.32 -8.25 -2.92
CA PHE A 231 4.75 -8.82 -4.15
C PHE A 231 4.59 -7.78 -5.28
N LEU A 232 4.49 -6.49 -4.93
CA LEU A 232 4.29 -5.39 -5.88
C LEU A 232 5.37 -5.27 -6.98
N PRO A 233 6.66 -5.50 -6.71
CA PRO A 233 7.71 -5.36 -7.72
C PRO A 233 7.51 -6.24 -8.97
N VAL A 234 6.81 -7.38 -8.85
CA VAL A 234 6.55 -8.28 -9.99
C VAL A 234 5.64 -7.63 -11.02
N VAL A 235 4.56 -6.98 -10.55
CA VAL A 235 3.64 -6.25 -11.43
C VAL A 235 4.34 -5.06 -12.06
N LYS A 236 5.10 -4.29 -11.26
CA LYS A 236 5.90 -3.16 -11.76
C LYS A 236 6.89 -3.60 -12.84
N TYR A 237 7.63 -4.68 -12.60
CA TYR A 237 8.58 -5.22 -13.58
C TYR A 237 7.91 -5.59 -14.91
N THR A 238 6.73 -6.22 -14.85
CA THR A 238 5.98 -6.60 -16.05
C THR A 238 5.54 -5.38 -16.86
N ILE A 239 5.06 -4.33 -16.17
CA ILE A 239 4.69 -3.04 -16.78
C ILE A 239 5.91 -2.36 -17.40
N ASP A 240 6.96 -2.17 -16.61
CA ASP A 240 8.18 -1.45 -17.02
C ASP A 240 8.86 -2.15 -18.20
N SER A 241 9.04 -3.47 -18.15
CA SER A 241 9.65 -4.23 -19.24
C SER A 241 8.81 -4.23 -20.51
N THR A 242 7.48 -4.22 -20.41
CA THR A 242 6.60 -4.10 -21.59
C THR A 242 6.75 -2.72 -22.24
N LEU A 243 6.72 -1.66 -21.44
CA LEU A 243 6.88 -0.28 -21.92
C LEU A 243 8.29 -0.02 -22.47
N GLU A 244 9.32 -0.60 -21.88
CA GLU A 244 10.70 -0.53 -22.39
C GLU A 244 10.81 -1.19 -23.77
N ASN A 245 10.22 -2.37 -23.95
CA ASN A 245 10.20 -3.05 -25.25
C ASN A 245 9.41 -2.26 -26.31
N ILE A 246 8.30 -1.62 -25.93
CA ILE A 246 7.58 -0.69 -26.81
C ILE A 246 8.50 0.47 -27.21
N ASN A 247 9.23 1.06 -26.27
CA ASN A 247 10.16 2.15 -26.55
C ASN A 247 11.32 1.76 -27.46
N LEU A 248 11.84 0.53 -27.32
CA LEU A 248 12.85 0.00 -28.25
C LEU A 248 12.27 -0.19 -29.66
N GLY A 249 11.07 -0.76 -29.76
CA GLY A 249 10.37 -0.93 -31.05
C GLY A 249 10.04 0.40 -31.73
N ASP A 250 9.52 1.37 -30.97
CA ASP A 250 9.20 2.72 -31.44
C ASP A 250 10.43 3.42 -32.02
N LYS A 251 11.57 3.33 -31.32
CA LYS A 251 12.86 3.86 -31.81
C LYS A 251 13.32 3.17 -33.08
N TYR A 252 13.18 1.84 -33.18
CA TYR A 252 13.60 1.09 -34.37
C TYR A 252 12.82 1.50 -35.62
N LEU A 253 11.52 1.78 -35.50
CA LEU A 253 10.68 2.21 -36.62
C LEU A 253 10.94 3.64 -37.10
N LEU A 254 11.69 4.43 -36.33
CA LEU A 254 12.05 5.82 -36.65
C LEU A 254 13.46 5.96 -37.27
N LEU A 255 14.22 4.86 -37.35
CA LEU A 255 15.52 4.79 -38.03
C LEU A 255 15.32 4.66 -39.54
#